data_AF-A0A7Z8LDB7-F1
#
_entry.id   AF-A0A7Z8LDB7-F1
#
_cell.length_a   1.000
_cell.length_b   1.000
_cell.length_c   1.000
_cell.angle_alpha   90.00
_cell.angle_beta   90.00
_cell.angle_gamma   90.00
#
_symmetry.space_group_name_H-M   'P 1'
#
loop_
_entity.id
_entity.type
_entity.pdbx_description
1 polymer ?
#
loop_
_entity_poly.entity_id
_entity_poly.type
_entity_poly.pdbx_seq_one_letter_code
_entity_poly.pdbx_strand_id
1 'polypeptide(L)'
;MTCVKRPLLYHKNLAIQGCGVSSRLRRGFSLIELLVVMVVITALAGLTYGYIDYARHRSLLAASEGLVQSVATAIVNHQGRYWQFLDQGQLRSVPIFDVNRDGLLDGDPVRINAVNPNTYSASLVASEYPGFLGLTGVGLPRRNVNELGQVVDSWGQALRIAFDAQRYGANRFGIWSIGPDGVDGTIDDIRSWESLHE
;
A
#
# COMPACT_ATOMS: atom_id res chain seq x y z
N MET A 1 24.01 25.55 18.25
CA MET A 1 23.59 24.46 19.16
C MET A 1 24.82 23.64 19.49
N THR A 2 25.17 23.64 20.76
CA THR A 2 26.49 23.30 21.32
C THR A 2 26.65 21.81 21.57
N CYS A 3 27.71 21.24 20.99
CA CYS A 3 28.17 19.88 21.24
C CYS A 3 28.82 19.82 22.62
N VAL A 4 28.18 19.13 23.57
CA VAL A 4 28.71 18.94 24.94
C VAL A 4 29.36 17.57 25.03
N LYS A 5 30.69 17.59 25.03
CA LYS A 5 31.62 16.48 25.24
C LYS A 5 31.56 16.06 26.72
N ARG A 6 31.04 14.87 27.03
CA ARG A 6 31.09 14.32 28.41
C ARG A 6 32.39 13.52 28.62
N PRO A 7 33.08 13.72 29.76
CA PRO A 7 34.33 13.04 30.06
C PRO A 7 34.10 11.62 30.62
N LEU A 8 35.02 10.73 30.21
CA LEU A 8 35.26 9.41 30.77
C LEU A 8 35.77 9.52 32.21
N LEU A 9 35.02 8.96 33.16
CA LEU A 9 35.52 8.62 34.50
C LEU A 9 34.99 7.24 34.87
N TYR A 10 35.78 6.21 34.61
CA TYR A 10 35.55 4.86 35.11
C TYR A 10 36.64 4.53 36.13
N HIS A 11 36.36 4.85 37.39
CA HIS A 11 37.13 4.41 38.55
C HIS A 11 36.17 3.72 39.51
N LYS A 12 36.38 2.41 39.73
CA LYS A 12 36.45 1.77 41.05
C LYS A 12 36.49 0.26 40.89
N ASN A 13 37.71 -0.28 41.04
CA ASN A 13 37.94 -1.62 41.54
C ASN A 13 37.24 -1.75 42.90
N LEU A 14 36.22 -2.59 42.98
CA LEU A 14 35.64 -3.05 44.23
C LEU A 14 35.66 -4.57 44.24
N ALA A 15 36.63 -5.06 45.00
CA ALA A 15 36.58 -6.25 45.83
C ALA A 15 35.63 -7.36 45.37
N ILE A 16 36.24 -8.34 44.70
CA ILE A 16 35.75 -9.71 44.58
C ILE A 16 35.71 -10.31 46.00
N GLN A 17 34.62 -10.10 46.72
CA GLN A 17 34.30 -10.90 47.91
C GLN A 17 33.69 -12.21 47.43
N GLY A 18 34.45 -13.30 47.58
CA GLY A 18 33.98 -14.66 47.38
C GLY A 18 32.86 -14.99 48.35
N CYS A 19 31.61 -14.79 47.91
CA CYS A 19 30.46 -15.42 48.53
C CYS A 19 30.39 -16.85 47.99
N GLY A 20 30.49 -17.83 48.89
CA GLY A 20 30.55 -19.25 48.55
C GLY A 20 29.44 -19.66 47.59
N VAL A 21 29.83 -20.14 46.41
CA VAL A 21 28.94 -20.81 45.46
C VAL A 21 28.54 -22.13 46.12
N SER A 22 27.47 -22.09 46.90
CA SER A 22 26.73 -23.28 47.29
C SER A 22 26.29 -23.95 45.99
N SER A 23 26.95 -25.05 45.65
CA SER A 23 26.58 -25.92 44.53
C SER A 23 25.25 -26.59 44.89
N ARG A 24 24.16 -25.82 44.73
CA ARG A 24 22.81 -26.40 44.67
C ARG A 24 22.86 -27.42 43.55
N LEU A 25 22.72 -28.69 43.94
CA LEU A 25 22.55 -29.82 43.06
C LEU A 25 21.61 -29.40 41.92
N ARG A 26 22.18 -29.17 40.74
CA ARG A 26 21.41 -28.88 39.55
C ARG A 26 20.66 -30.17 39.25
N ARG A 27 19.39 -30.23 39.66
CA ARG A 27 18.46 -31.23 39.16
C ARG A 27 18.40 -31.03 37.66
N GLY A 28 19.04 -31.93 36.91
CA GLY A 28 18.97 -31.94 35.46
C GLY A 28 17.53 -32.17 35.04
N PHE A 29 17.06 -31.40 34.07
CA PHE A 29 15.77 -31.65 33.42
C PHE A 29 15.74 -33.09 32.92
N SER A 30 14.65 -33.80 33.20
CA SER A 30 14.49 -35.16 32.71
C SER A 30 14.28 -35.16 31.20
N LEU A 31 14.75 -36.19 30.50
CA LEU A 31 14.60 -36.30 29.03
C LEU A 31 13.11 -36.23 28.62
N ILE A 32 12.23 -36.83 29.43
CA ILE A 32 10.78 -36.79 29.19
C ILE A 32 10.20 -35.37 29.28
N GLU A 33 10.69 -34.55 30.21
CA GLU A 33 10.25 -33.16 30.36
C GLU A 33 10.63 -32.33 29.14
N LEU A 34 11.85 -32.52 28.62
CA LEU A 34 12.27 -31.87 27.39
C LEU A 34 11.46 -32.33 26.17
N LEU A 35 11.11 -33.61 26.09
CA LEU A 35 10.29 -34.15 25.00
C LEU A 35 8.89 -33.54 25.00
N VAL A 36 8.23 -33.51 26.17
CA VAL A 36 6.89 -32.91 26.31
C VAL A 36 6.93 -31.43 25.96
N VAL A 37 7.94 -30.68 26.40
CA VAL A 37 8.07 -29.25 26.09
C VAL A 37 8.18 -29.01 24.58
N MET A 38 8.97 -29.80 23.85
CA MET A 38 9.08 -29.68 22.41
C MET A 38 7.75 -29.95 21.70
N VAL A 39 6.98 -30.94 22.16
CA VAL A 39 5.63 -31.25 21.61
C VAL A 39 4.66 -30.09 21.85
N VAL A 40 4.65 -29.51 23.06
CA VAL A 40 3.75 -28.39 23.37
C VAL A 40 4.13 -27.14 22.58
N ILE A 41 5.43 -26.80 22.48
CA ILE A 41 5.87 -25.63 21.72
C ILE A 41 5.56 -25.77 20.23
N THR A 42 5.76 -26.96 19.65
CA THR A 42 5.45 -27.19 18.22
C THR A 42 3.95 -27.12 17.94
N ALA A 43 3.11 -27.68 18.81
CA ALA A 43 1.66 -27.57 18.69
C ALA A 43 1.19 -26.10 18.76
N LEU A 44 1.70 -25.33 19.73
CA LEU A 44 1.36 -23.90 19.86
C LEU A 44 1.88 -23.07 18.69
N ALA A 45 3.09 -23.33 18.21
CA ALA A 45 3.67 -22.63 17.06
C ALA A 45 2.89 -22.88 15.76
N GLY A 46 2.35 -24.09 15.56
CA GLY A 46 1.52 -24.41 14.40
C GLY A 46 0.21 -23.59 14.37
N LEU A 47 -0.44 -23.44 15.53
CA LEU A 47 -1.69 -22.69 15.65
C LEU A 47 -1.48 -21.17 15.49
N THR A 48 -0.38 -20.63 16.02
CA THR A 48 -0.11 -19.19 15.95
C THR A 48 0.21 -18.73 14.52
N TYR A 49 0.91 -19.55 13.74
CA TYR A 49 1.30 -19.17 12.37
C TYR A 49 0.08 -19.02 11.44
N GLY A 50 -0.87 -19.98 11.47
CA GLY A 50 -2.06 -19.94 10.61
C GLY A 50 -2.98 -18.73 10.89
N TYR A 51 -3.09 -18.30 12.16
CA TYR A 51 -3.91 -17.16 12.54
C TYR A 51 -3.36 -15.82 12.01
N ILE A 52 -2.03 -15.65 12.04
CA ILE A 52 -1.38 -14.41 11.62
C ILE A 52 -1.58 -14.16 10.12
N ASP A 53 -1.47 -15.20 9.28
CA ASP A 53 -1.61 -15.05 7.84
C ASP A 53 -3.05 -14.69 7.43
N TYR A 54 -4.05 -15.32 8.05
CA TYR A 54 -5.46 -14.99 7.85
C TYR A 54 -5.76 -13.55 8.28
N ALA A 55 -5.29 -13.14 9.47
CA ALA A 55 -5.48 -11.77 9.95
C ALA A 55 -4.83 -10.75 9.02
N ARG A 56 -3.63 -11.05 8.50
CA ARG A 56 -2.94 -10.20 7.53
C ARG A 56 -3.74 -10.05 6.24
N HIS A 57 -4.19 -11.15 5.63
CA HIS A 57 -5.01 -11.11 4.42
C HIS A 57 -6.27 -10.25 4.60
N ARG A 58 -7.01 -10.44 5.71
CA ARG A 58 -8.20 -9.63 6.01
C ARG A 58 -7.89 -8.15 6.19
N SER A 59 -6.76 -7.83 6.82
CA SER A 59 -6.34 -6.42 6.96
C SER A 59 -5.92 -5.77 5.65
N LEU A 60 -5.29 -6.51 4.72
CA LEU A 60 -4.93 -6.01 3.40
C LEU A 60 -6.18 -5.74 2.55
N LEU A 61 -7.16 -6.65 2.60
CA LEU A 61 -8.47 -6.46 1.96
C LEU A 61 -9.16 -5.18 2.46
N ALA A 62 -9.32 -5.04 3.77
CA ALA A 62 -9.94 -3.86 4.38
C ALA A 62 -9.17 -2.55 4.08
N ALA A 63 -7.84 -2.61 4.02
CA ALA A 63 -7.01 -1.46 3.66
C ALA A 63 -7.22 -1.06 2.19
N SER A 64 -7.32 -2.03 1.28
CA SER A 64 -7.60 -1.79 -0.14
C SER A 64 -9.02 -1.26 -0.36
N GLU A 65 -10.02 -1.77 0.37
CA GLU A 65 -11.40 -1.22 0.37
C GLU A 65 -11.42 0.25 0.79
N GLY A 66 -10.77 0.58 1.90
CA GLY A 66 -10.68 1.96 2.38
C GLY A 66 -9.96 2.88 1.39
N LEU A 67 -8.91 2.37 0.72
CA LEU A 67 -8.20 3.10 -0.33
C LEU A 67 -9.10 3.37 -1.54
N VAL A 68 -9.76 2.34 -2.09
CA VAL A 68 -10.66 2.45 -3.25
C VAL A 68 -11.76 3.45 -2.96
N GLN A 69 -12.37 3.41 -1.77
CA GLN A 69 -13.42 4.35 -1.38
C GLN A 69 -12.91 5.78 -1.21
N SER A 70 -11.71 5.96 -0.65
CA SER A 70 -11.08 7.27 -0.51
C SER A 70 -10.78 7.90 -1.87
N VAL A 71 -10.24 7.12 -2.80
CA VAL A 71 -9.95 7.55 -4.18
C VAL A 71 -11.25 7.86 -4.92
N ALA A 72 -12.26 7.00 -4.84
CA ALA A 72 -13.58 7.25 -5.43
C ALA A 72 -14.17 8.57 -4.94
N THR A 73 -14.08 8.84 -3.64
CA THR A 73 -14.56 10.09 -3.04
C THR A 73 -13.78 11.30 -3.56
N ALA A 74 -12.46 11.19 -3.71
CA ALA A 74 -11.63 12.25 -4.28
C ALA A 74 -12.00 12.56 -5.73
N ILE A 75 -12.30 11.54 -6.55
CA ILE A 75 -12.76 11.70 -7.93
C ILE A 75 -14.15 12.35 -7.97
N VAL A 76 -15.10 11.91 -7.14
CA VAL A 76 -16.45 12.50 -7.06
C VAL A 76 -16.39 13.99 -6.70
N ASN A 77 -15.52 14.36 -5.76
CA ASN A 77 -15.39 15.74 -5.29
C ASN A 77 -14.64 16.64 -6.29
N HIS A 78 -13.93 16.06 -7.26
CA HIS A 78 -13.25 16.83 -8.28
C HIS A 78 -14.24 17.27 -9.36
N GLN A 79 -14.36 18.59 -9.58
CA GLN A 79 -15.38 19.15 -10.49
C GLN A 79 -15.02 19.00 -11.97
N GLY A 80 -13.72 18.94 -12.30
CA GLY A 80 -13.26 18.69 -13.66
C GLY A 80 -13.61 17.26 -14.09
N ARG A 81 -14.06 17.07 -15.33
CA ARG A 81 -14.20 15.72 -15.91
C ARG A 81 -13.28 15.48 -17.09
N TYR A 82 -12.80 16.56 -17.69
CA TYR A 82 -11.96 16.51 -18.86
C TYR A 82 -10.76 17.42 -18.69
N TRP A 83 -9.61 16.94 -19.14
CA TRP A 83 -8.43 17.76 -19.35
C TRP A 83 -8.43 18.26 -20.79
N GLN A 84 -8.12 19.53 -20.98
CA GLN A 84 -8.02 20.14 -22.29
C GLN A 84 -6.59 20.57 -22.57
N PHE A 85 -6.06 20.17 -23.73
CA PHE A 85 -4.70 20.51 -24.12
C PHE A 85 -4.59 20.64 -25.64
N LEU A 86 -3.56 21.36 -26.10
CA LEU A 86 -3.29 21.53 -27.52
C LEU A 86 -2.38 20.42 -28.02
N ASP A 87 -2.87 19.64 -28.97
CA ASP A 87 -2.11 18.61 -29.67
C ASP A 87 -2.08 18.95 -31.16
N GLN A 88 -0.90 19.25 -31.69
CA GLN A 88 -0.69 19.67 -33.08
C GLN A 88 -1.62 20.84 -33.52
N GLY A 89 -1.85 21.80 -32.63
CA GLY A 89 -2.72 22.96 -32.88
C GLY A 89 -4.22 22.66 -32.79
N GLN A 90 -4.62 21.43 -32.49
CA GLN A 90 -6.01 21.07 -32.21
C GLN A 90 -6.25 20.98 -30.71
N LEU A 91 -7.34 21.59 -30.23
CA LEU A 91 -7.79 21.44 -28.86
C LEU A 91 -8.35 20.02 -28.67
N ARG A 92 -7.68 19.22 -27.85
CA ARG A 92 -8.15 17.89 -27.44
C ARG A 92 -8.78 17.97 -26.06
N SER A 93 -9.82 17.16 -25.85
CA SER A 93 -10.51 17.01 -24.56
C SER A 93 -10.54 15.53 -24.22
N VAL A 94 -9.91 15.14 -23.13
CA VAL A 94 -9.75 13.74 -22.69
C VAL A 94 -10.30 13.58 -21.27
N PRO A 95 -10.89 12.43 -20.90
CA PRO A 95 -11.25 12.17 -19.52
C PRO A 95 -10.02 12.34 -18.62
N ILE A 96 -10.19 13.01 -17.48
CA ILE A 96 -9.12 13.02 -16.47
C ILE A 96 -9.01 11.65 -15.81
N PHE A 97 -7.86 11.40 -15.19
CA PHE A 97 -7.55 10.19 -14.42
C PHE A 97 -7.37 8.90 -15.22
N ASP A 98 -7.61 8.92 -16.53
CA ASP A 98 -7.27 7.86 -17.51
C ASP A 98 -7.04 8.50 -18.88
N VAL A 99 -6.06 9.41 -18.96
CA VAL A 99 -5.83 10.23 -20.15
C VAL A 99 -5.35 9.39 -21.34
N ASN A 100 -4.57 8.35 -21.07
CA ASN A 100 -4.05 7.43 -22.09
C ASN A 100 -5.01 6.25 -22.40
N ARG A 101 -6.13 6.11 -21.68
CA ARG A 101 -7.16 5.08 -21.88
C ARG A 101 -6.64 3.66 -21.72
N ASP A 102 -5.72 3.45 -20.79
CA ASP A 102 -5.20 2.12 -20.45
C ASP A 102 -5.99 1.45 -19.33
N GLY A 103 -6.98 2.15 -18.77
CA GLY A 103 -7.83 1.68 -17.68
C GLY A 103 -7.10 1.63 -16.33
N LEU A 104 -5.93 2.25 -16.21
CA LEU A 104 -5.22 2.47 -14.95
C LEU A 104 -5.45 3.91 -14.49
N LEU A 105 -5.48 4.09 -13.18
CA LEU A 105 -5.52 5.43 -12.61
C LEU A 105 -4.20 6.16 -12.89
N ASP A 106 -4.28 7.28 -13.59
CA ASP A 106 -3.12 8.08 -14.01
C ASP A 106 -2.21 8.47 -12.83
N GLY A 107 -0.91 8.22 -13.01
CA GLY A 107 0.15 8.72 -12.14
C GLY A 107 0.74 10.05 -12.62
N ASP A 108 1.99 10.33 -12.27
CA ASP A 108 2.72 11.51 -12.73
C ASP A 108 3.21 11.28 -14.18
N PRO A 109 2.71 12.02 -15.18
CA PRO A 109 3.03 11.75 -16.58
C PRO A 109 4.50 12.00 -16.92
N VAL A 110 5.19 12.88 -16.19
CA VAL A 110 6.63 13.11 -16.39
C VAL A 110 7.42 11.89 -15.97
N ARG A 111 7.08 11.30 -14.82
CA ARG A 111 7.74 10.09 -14.30
C ARG A 111 7.44 8.88 -15.15
N ILE A 112 6.18 8.72 -15.55
CA ILE A 112 5.75 7.60 -16.39
C ILE A 112 6.47 7.66 -17.75
N ASN A 113 6.54 8.84 -18.39
CA ASN A 113 7.27 8.97 -19.65
C ASN A 113 8.80 8.81 -19.51
N ALA A 114 9.36 9.05 -18.33
CA ALA A 114 10.79 8.78 -18.08
C ALA A 114 11.10 7.28 -18.05
N VAL A 115 10.16 6.44 -17.59
CA VAL A 115 10.32 4.97 -17.55
C VAL A 115 9.84 4.32 -18.85
N ASN A 116 8.69 4.75 -19.36
CA ASN A 116 8.04 4.26 -20.56
C ASN A 116 7.82 5.42 -21.54
N PRO A 117 8.79 5.69 -22.43
CA PRO A 117 8.65 6.78 -23.40
C PRO A 117 7.41 6.59 -24.27
N ASN A 118 6.72 7.70 -24.54
CA ASN A 118 5.51 7.77 -25.37
C ASN A 118 4.21 7.19 -24.75
N THR A 119 4.18 6.83 -23.47
CA THR A 119 2.91 6.50 -22.79
C THR A 119 1.95 7.69 -22.84
N TYR A 120 2.45 8.89 -22.56
CA TYR A 120 1.75 10.14 -22.73
C TYR A 120 2.35 10.97 -23.87
N SER A 121 1.49 11.68 -24.62
CA SER A 121 1.95 12.58 -25.67
C SER A 121 2.79 13.75 -25.11
N ALA A 122 3.75 14.24 -25.88
CA ALA A 122 4.56 15.40 -25.49
C ALA A 122 3.70 16.65 -25.20
N SER A 123 2.63 16.83 -25.99
CA SER A 123 1.62 17.88 -25.78
C SER A 123 0.90 17.77 -24.44
N LEU A 124 0.60 16.55 -23.97
CA LEU A 124 -0.01 16.36 -22.65
C LEU A 124 0.99 16.72 -21.54
N VAL A 125 2.23 16.25 -21.64
CA VAL A 125 3.26 16.59 -20.64
C VAL A 125 3.50 18.10 -20.60
N ALA A 126 3.53 18.76 -21.76
CA ALA A 126 3.65 20.21 -21.87
C ALA A 126 2.42 20.98 -21.35
N SER A 127 1.26 20.33 -21.22
CA SER A 127 0.06 20.94 -20.65
C SER A 127 0.07 20.98 -19.12
N GLU A 128 1.12 20.45 -18.48
CA GLU A 128 1.26 20.40 -17.02
C GLU A 128 0.18 19.57 -16.31
N TYR A 129 -0.40 18.57 -16.99
CA TYR A 129 -1.29 17.61 -16.34
C TYR A 129 -0.55 16.95 -15.16
N PRO A 130 -0.98 17.13 -13.90
CA PRO A 130 -0.18 16.70 -12.75
C PRO A 130 -0.53 15.28 -12.28
N GLY A 131 -1.38 14.56 -13.02
CA GLY A 131 -1.89 13.24 -12.64
C GLY A 131 -2.96 13.29 -11.54
N PHE A 132 -3.40 12.12 -11.07
CA PHE A 132 -4.46 12.02 -10.07
C PHE A 132 -4.11 12.73 -8.74
N LEU A 133 -2.93 12.45 -8.18
CA LEU A 133 -2.52 12.99 -6.88
C LEU A 133 -2.34 14.51 -6.92
N GLY A 134 -1.76 15.03 -8.01
CA GLY A 134 -1.57 16.46 -8.17
C GLY A 134 -2.88 17.22 -8.40
N LEU A 135 -3.85 16.63 -9.10
CA LEU A 135 -5.16 17.25 -9.35
C LEU A 135 -6.08 17.24 -8.12
N THR A 136 -6.08 16.15 -7.36
CA THR A 136 -7.02 15.99 -6.22
C THR A 136 -6.44 16.49 -4.90
N GLY A 137 -5.11 16.55 -4.77
CA GLY A 137 -4.43 16.90 -3.53
C GLY A 137 -4.67 15.90 -2.38
N VAL A 138 -5.18 14.70 -2.69
CA VAL A 138 -5.48 13.68 -1.67
C VAL A 138 -4.20 13.19 -1.01
N GLY A 139 -4.17 13.22 0.33
CA GLY A 139 -3.06 12.74 1.13
C GLY A 139 -3.12 11.23 1.30
N LEU A 140 -2.38 10.47 0.49
CA LEU A 140 -2.27 9.02 0.63
C LEU A 140 -0.98 8.60 1.37
N PRO A 141 -1.01 7.48 2.12
CA PRO A 141 0.22 6.89 2.67
C PRO A 141 1.21 6.55 1.54
N ARG A 142 2.52 6.75 1.79
CA ARG A 142 3.57 6.46 0.78
C ARG A 142 3.54 5.03 0.24
N ARG A 143 3.09 4.05 1.04
CA ARG A 143 2.95 2.66 0.60
C ARG A 143 1.88 2.46 -0.51
N ASN A 144 0.94 3.39 -0.63
CA ASN A 144 -0.14 3.35 -1.61
C ASN A 144 0.16 4.21 -2.83
N VAL A 145 1.41 4.61 -3.02
CA VAL A 145 1.87 5.37 -4.19
C VAL A 145 3.18 4.77 -4.67
N ASN A 146 3.23 4.32 -5.92
CA ASN A 146 4.46 3.78 -6.50
C ASN A 146 5.41 4.91 -6.95
N GLU A 147 6.60 4.55 -7.47
CA GLU A 147 7.60 5.52 -7.93
C GLU A 147 7.09 6.41 -9.08
N LEU A 148 6.16 5.87 -9.88
CA LEU A 148 5.49 6.55 -11.00
C LEU A 148 4.39 7.52 -10.55
N GLY A 149 4.11 7.62 -9.24
CA GLY A 149 3.04 8.46 -8.70
C GLY A 149 1.64 7.88 -8.91
N GLN A 150 1.53 6.62 -9.32
CA GLN A 150 0.25 5.92 -9.42
C GLN A 150 -0.20 5.43 -8.05
N VAL A 151 -1.50 5.45 -7.81
CA VAL A 151 -2.08 4.88 -6.59
C VAL A 151 -2.08 3.36 -6.71
N VAL A 152 -1.49 2.69 -5.73
CA VAL A 152 -1.41 1.24 -5.65
C VAL A 152 -2.13 0.68 -4.42
N ASP A 153 -2.73 -0.49 -4.60
CA ASP A 153 -3.39 -1.24 -3.54
C ASP A 153 -2.40 -1.92 -2.58
N SER A 154 -2.94 -2.74 -1.66
CA SER A 154 -2.15 -3.46 -0.67
C SER A 154 -1.23 -4.55 -1.25
N TRP A 155 -1.44 -4.96 -2.50
CA TRP A 155 -0.61 -5.92 -3.22
C TRP A 155 0.36 -5.25 -4.20
N GLY A 156 0.39 -3.90 -4.22
CA GLY A 156 1.30 -3.11 -5.03
C GLY A 156 0.83 -2.93 -6.48
N GLN A 157 -0.42 -3.27 -6.78
CA GLN A 157 -0.99 -3.14 -8.11
C GLN A 157 -1.66 -1.79 -8.26
N ALA A 158 -1.49 -1.16 -9.42
CA ALA A 158 -2.12 0.13 -9.70
C ALA A 158 -3.64 -0.02 -9.78
N LEU A 159 -4.36 0.94 -9.20
CA LEU A 159 -5.82 0.95 -9.26
C LEU A 159 -6.31 1.09 -10.70
N ARG A 160 -7.41 0.41 -11.00
CA ARG A 160 -8.10 0.46 -12.28
C ARG A 160 -9.18 1.52 -12.26
N ILE A 161 -9.46 2.11 -13.42
CA ILE A 161 -10.55 3.06 -13.60
C ILE A 161 -11.22 2.84 -14.95
N ALA A 162 -12.53 3.06 -15.01
CA ALA A 162 -13.28 3.07 -16.26
C ALA A 162 -14.47 4.02 -16.17
N PHE A 163 -14.92 4.50 -17.33
CA PHE A 163 -16.01 5.47 -17.44
C PHE A 163 -17.18 4.87 -18.23
N ASP A 164 -18.28 4.61 -17.54
CA ASP A 164 -19.51 4.08 -18.12
C ASP A 164 -20.71 4.47 -17.23
N ALA A 165 -21.64 5.24 -17.80
CA ALA A 165 -22.83 5.69 -17.08
C ALA A 165 -23.86 4.58 -16.84
N GLN A 166 -23.92 3.58 -17.72
CA GLN A 166 -24.82 2.43 -17.58
C GLN A 166 -24.29 1.46 -16.52
N ARG A 167 -22.97 1.22 -16.51
CA ARG A 167 -22.35 0.27 -15.57
C ARG A 167 -22.18 0.83 -14.15
N TYR A 168 -21.82 2.09 -14.00
CA TYR A 168 -21.43 2.67 -12.70
C TYR A 168 -22.42 3.70 -12.13
N GLY A 169 -23.62 3.80 -12.73
CA GLY A 169 -24.70 4.65 -12.24
C GLY A 169 -24.37 6.14 -12.25
N ALA A 170 -24.80 6.86 -11.20
CA ALA A 170 -24.78 8.31 -11.14
C ALA A 170 -23.37 8.93 -11.25
N ASN A 171 -22.34 8.23 -10.75
CA ASN A 171 -20.96 8.70 -10.78
C ASN A 171 -20.36 8.65 -12.19
N ARG A 172 -20.84 7.74 -13.05
CA ARG A 172 -20.37 7.47 -14.43
C ARG A 172 -18.92 6.99 -14.51
N PHE A 173 -18.34 6.57 -13.40
CA PHE A 173 -17.03 5.96 -13.33
C PHE A 173 -17.01 4.88 -12.27
N GLY A 174 -16.13 3.89 -12.46
CA GLY A 174 -15.81 2.87 -11.47
C GLY A 174 -14.30 2.89 -11.21
N ILE A 175 -13.91 2.72 -9.94
CA ILE A 175 -12.53 2.46 -9.54
C ILE A 175 -12.45 1.16 -8.75
N TRP A 176 -11.43 0.35 -9.02
CA TRP A 176 -11.26 -0.93 -8.35
C TRP A 176 -9.80 -1.36 -8.22
N SER A 177 -9.55 -2.26 -7.28
CA SER A 177 -8.33 -3.08 -7.18
C SER A 177 -8.65 -4.47 -7.71
N ILE A 178 -7.71 -5.10 -8.42
CA ILE A 178 -7.84 -6.47 -8.96
C ILE A 178 -7.51 -7.54 -7.90
N GLY A 179 -7.37 -7.13 -6.62
CA GLY A 179 -7.29 -8.04 -5.50
C GLY A 179 -5.98 -8.83 -5.36
N PRO A 180 -5.94 -9.76 -4.38
CA PRO A 180 -4.81 -10.64 -4.13
C PRO A 180 -4.38 -11.50 -5.32
N ASP A 181 -5.31 -11.93 -6.19
CA ASP A 181 -4.99 -12.87 -7.26
C ASP A 181 -4.33 -12.19 -8.48
N GLY A 182 -4.47 -10.86 -8.60
CA GLY A 182 -3.90 -10.06 -9.68
C GLY A 182 -4.58 -10.25 -11.03
N VAL A 183 -5.81 -10.77 -11.04
CA VAL A 183 -6.58 -11.06 -12.25
C VAL A 183 -7.84 -10.20 -12.25
N ASP A 184 -7.99 -9.36 -13.26
CA ASP A 184 -9.18 -8.49 -13.38
C ASP A 184 -10.45 -9.31 -13.67
N GLY A 185 -11.56 -8.96 -13.04
CA GLY A 185 -12.88 -9.56 -13.27
C GLY A 185 -13.18 -10.78 -12.42
N THR A 186 -12.37 -11.08 -11.41
CA THR A 186 -12.58 -12.17 -10.45
C THR A 186 -13.41 -11.71 -9.24
N ILE A 187 -13.67 -12.63 -8.31
CA ILE A 187 -14.51 -12.37 -7.13
C ILE A 187 -13.81 -11.54 -6.06
N ASP A 188 -12.47 -11.47 -6.09
CA ASP A 188 -11.66 -10.71 -5.15
C ASP A 188 -11.37 -9.28 -5.59
N ASP A 189 -11.90 -8.87 -6.76
CA ASP A 189 -11.95 -7.47 -7.17
C ASP A 189 -12.63 -6.61 -6.09
N ILE A 190 -11.98 -5.52 -5.70
CA ILE A 190 -12.52 -4.57 -4.72
C ILE A 190 -13.01 -3.33 -5.45
N ARG A 191 -14.33 -3.18 -5.56
CA ARG A 191 -14.98 -2.20 -6.45
C ARG A 191 -15.66 -1.07 -5.68
N SER A 192 -15.61 0.15 -6.21
CA SER A 192 -16.23 1.33 -5.57
C SER A 192 -17.74 1.44 -5.75
N TRP A 193 -18.34 0.65 -6.65
CA TRP A 193 -19.76 0.77 -7.05
C TRP A 193 -20.61 -0.44 -6.66
N GLU A 194 -19.98 -1.52 -6.21
CA GLU A 194 -20.66 -2.73 -5.76
C GLU A 194 -20.78 -2.62 -4.24
N SER A 195 -22.01 -2.53 -3.72
CA SER A 195 -22.23 -2.68 -2.29
C SER A 195 -21.80 -4.10 -1.92
N LEU A 196 -20.76 -4.25 -1.09
CA LEU A 196 -20.40 -5.52 -0.46
C LEU A 196 -21.70 -6.14 0.06
N HIS A 197 -22.19 -7.18 -0.62
CA HIS A 197 -23.42 -7.84 -0.24
C HIS A 197 -23.26 -8.40 1.17
N GLU A 198 -24.19 -8.03 2.06
CA GLU A 198 -24.37 -8.61 3.40
C GLU A 198 -24.49 -10.15 3.36
#